data_AF-A0A9E5GKM2-F1
#
_entry.id   AF-A0A9E5GKM2-F1
#
_cell.length_a   1.000
_cell.length_b   1.000
_cell.length_c   1.000
_cell.angle_alpha   90.00
_cell.angle_beta   90.00
_cell.angle_gamma   90.00
#
_symmetry.space_group_name_H-M   'P 1'
#
loop_
_entity.id
_entity.type
_entity.pdbx_description
1 polymer ?
#
loop_
_entity_poly.entity_id
_entity_poly.type
_entity_poly.pdbx_seq_one_letter_code
_entity_poly.pdbx_strand_id
1 'polypeptide(L)' 'VTVEDNGIGRQAAMKLASGDEGEKRSAATDILARRLAALSQETGKPHTVSTVDLDEGTMVTLVLPLHREWD' A
#
# COMPACT_ATOMS: atom_id res chain seq x y z
N VAL A 1 -7.76 -7.15 1.70
CA VAL A 1 -7.05 -6.88 2.97
C VAL A 1 -7.20 -5.41 3.27
N THR A 2 -7.55 -5.05 4.50
CA THR A 2 -7.67 -3.65 4.92
C THR A 2 -6.79 -3.46 6.16
N VAL A 3 -6.01 -2.40 6.17
CA VAL A 3 -5.15 -2.02 7.29
C VAL A 3 -5.49 -0.58 7.66
N GLU A 4 -5.69 -0.34 8.95
CA GLU A 4 -5.93 0.99 9.50
C GLU A 4 -4.81 1.32 10.48
N ASP A 5 -4.33 2.55 10.39
CA ASP A 5 -3.40 3.15 11.34
C ASP A 5 -4.06 4.40 11.94
N ASN A 6 -3.87 4.62 13.23
CA ASN A 6 -4.42 5.75 13.99
C ASN A 6 -3.37 6.86 14.23
N GLY A 7 -2.33 6.92 13.41
CA GLY A 7 -1.31 7.96 13.47
C GLY A 7 -1.83 9.32 12.98
N ILE A 8 -0.91 10.25 12.73
CA ILE A 8 -1.24 11.62 12.30
C ILE A 8 -1.78 11.73 10.86
N GLY A 9 -1.90 10.62 10.14
CA GLY A 9 -2.29 10.58 8.73
C GLY A 9 -1.13 10.88 7.78
N ARG A 10 -1.23 10.39 6.53
CA ARG A 10 -0.10 10.41 5.59
C ARG A 10 0.20 11.81 5.08
N GLN A 11 -0.82 12.64 4.87
CA GLN A 11 -0.65 14.03 4.45
C GLN A 11 0.10 14.86 5.50
N ALA A 12 -0.26 14.72 6.78
CA ALA A 12 0.45 15.42 7.86
C ALA A 12 1.86 14.85 8.04
N ALA A 13 2.01 13.52 7.98
CA ALA A 13 3.32 12.87 8.03
C ALA A 13 4.24 13.28 6.86
N MET A 14 3.70 13.52 5.66
CA MET A 14 4.48 14.02 4.52
C MET A 14 5.00 15.44 4.73
N LYS A 15 4.22 16.30 5.41
CA LYS A 15 4.65 17.67 5.73
C LYS A 15 5.70 17.72 6.84
N LEU A 16 5.73 16.72 7.71
CA LEU A 16 6.66 16.60 8.84
C LEU A 16 7.93 15.79 8.52
N ALA A 17 7.84 14.86 7.56
CA ALA A 17 8.94 14.01 7.16
C ALA A 17 9.93 14.77 6.26
N SER A 18 10.82 15.53 6.90
CA SER A 18 12.05 16.02 6.27
C SER A 18 13.19 15.01 6.51
N GLY A 19 13.63 14.28 5.48
CA GLY A 19 14.82 13.40 5.53
C GLY A 19 14.54 11.89 5.34
N ASP A 20 15.32 11.06 6.06
CA ASP A 20 15.46 9.59 5.94
C ASP A 20 14.14 8.80 6.03
N GLU A 21 13.16 9.28 6.80
CA GLU A 21 11.83 8.64 6.86
C GLU A 21 11.05 8.72 5.53
N GLY A 22 11.24 9.78 4.75
CA GLY A 22 10.66 9.90 3.41
C GLY A 22 11.30 8.91 2.43
N GLU A 23 12.61 8.70 2.53
CA GLU A 23 13.37 7.78 1.67
C GLU A 23 13.02 6.31 1.97
N LYS A 24 12.98 5.93 3.26
CA LYS A 24 12.57 4.57 3.68
C LYS A 24 11.13 4.24 3.29
N ARG A 25 10.22 5.21 3.41
CA ARG A 25 8.82 5.07 2.97
C ARG A 25 8.73 4.88 1.45
N SER A 26 9.57 5.58 0.69
CA SER A 26 9.67 5.41 -0.76
C SER A 26 10.14 3.99 -1.12
N ALA A 27 11.18 3.48 -0.47
CA ALA A 27 11.67 2.12 -0.71
C ALA A 27 10.63 1.03 -0.38
N ALA A 28 9.91 1.15 0.75
CA ALA A 28 8.86 0.19 1.10
C ALA A 28 7.69 0.21 0.11
N THR A 29 7.31 1.41 -0.35
CA THR A 29 6.26 1.60 -1.36
C THR A 29 6.68 0.99 -2.70
N ASP A 30 7.95 1.18 -3.10
CA ASP A 30 8.51 0.59 -4.32
C ASP A 30 8.54 -0.93 -4.28
N ILE A 31 8.93 -1.52 -3.14
CA ILE A 31 8.93 -2.97 -2.95
C ILE A 31 7.50 -3.52 -3.07
N LEU A 32 6.53 -2.86 -2.44
CA LEU A 32 5.12 -3.25 -2.54
C LEU A 32 4.63 -3.18 -3.99
N ALA A 33 4.92 -2.09 -4.70
CA ALA A 33 4.54 -1.93 -6.10
C ALA A 33 5.13 -3.03 -6.99
N ARG A 34 6.41 -3.38 -6.81
CA ARG A 34 7.07 -4.47 -7.55
C ARG A 34 6.43 -5.82 -7.29
N ARG A 35 6.10 -6.13 -6.02
CA ARG A 35 5.44 -7.40 -5.65
C ARG A 35 4.04 -7.51 -6.25
N LEU A 36 3.27 -6.43 -6.22
CA LEU A 36 1.93 -6.41 -6.80
C LEU A 36 1.95 -6.50 -8.34
N ALA A 37 2.95 -5.88 -8.97
CA ALA A 37 3.17 -6.03 -10.41
C ALA A 37 3.50 -7.48 -10.79
N ALA A 38 4.41 -8.14 -10.06
CA ALA A 38 4.74 -9.54 -10.26
C ALA A 38 3.50 -10.44 -10.12
N LEU A 39 2.73 -10.27 -9.03
CA LEU A 39 1.49 -11.02 -8.81
C LEU A 39 0.46 -10.82 -9.93
N SER A 40 0.36 -9.60 -10.47
CA SER A 40 -0.53 -9.32 -11.59
C SER A 40 -0.07 -9.99 -12.88
N GLN A 41 1.24 -10.04 -13.14
CA GLN A 41 1.81 -10.77 -14.28
C GLN A 41 1.60 -12.29 -14.15
N GLU A 42 1.80 -12.85 -12.95
CA GLU A 42 1.62 -14.29 -12.69
C GLU A 42 0.15 -14.72 -12.82
N THR A 43 -0.77 -13.93 -12.28
CA THR A 43 -2.21 -14.27 -12.27
C THR A 43 -2.97 -13.83 -13.52
N GLY A 44 -2.39 -12.94 -14.33
CA GLY A 44 -3.05 -12.27 -15.45
C GLY A 44 -4.21 -11.36 -15.02
N LYS A 45 -4.34 -11.05 -13.72
CA LYS A 45 -5.46 -10.29 -13.15
C LYS A 45 -4.95 -9.01 -12.48
N PRO A 46 -5.75 -7.92 -12.51
CA PRO A 46 -5.36 -6.67 -11.87
C PRO A 46 -5.42 -6.79 -10.35
N HIS A 47 -4.57 -6.01 -9.67
CA HIS A 47 -4.68 -5.70 -8.25
C HIS A 47 -5.19 -4.26 -8.08
N THR A 48 -5.69 -3.93 -6.89
CA THR A 48 -6.05 -2.54 -6.57
C THR A 48 -5.54 -2.17 -5.20
N VAL A 49 -4.87 -1.02 -5.11
CA VAL A 49 -4.50 -0.38 -3.86
C VAL A 49 -5.27 0.92 -3.78
N SER A 50 -6.05 1.09 -2.72
CA SER A 50 -6.68 2.37 -2.40
C SER A 50 -6.27 2.80 -1.01
N THR A 51 -6.34 4.10 -0.80
CA THR A 51 -5.85 4.75 0.40
C THR A 51 -6.80 5.88 0.73
N VAL A 52 -7.17 5.96 2.01
CA VAL A 52 -8.05 6.99 2.55
C VAL A 52 -7.35 7.57 3.77
N ASP A 53 -7.08 8.88 3.75
CA ASP A 53 -6.71 9.61 4.96
C ASP A 53 -7.96 9.76 5.81
N LEU A 54 -7.87 9.38 7.09
CA LEU A 54 -8.96 9.51 8.06
C LEU A 54 -8.77 10.82 8.85
N ASP A 55 -9.77 11.22 9.63
CA ASP A 55 -9.64 12.35 10.57
C ASP A 55 -8.45 12.14 11.51
N GLU A 56 -8.26 10.90 11.96
CA GLU A 56 -7.06 10.43 12.65
C GLU A 56 -6.52 9.20 11.93
N GLY A 57 -5.43 9.39 11.18
CA GLY A 57 -4.66 8.28 10.61
C GLY A 57 -4.96 7.97 9.15
N THR A 58 -4.87 6.69 8.80
CA THR A 58 -4.89 6.27 7.40
C THR A 58 -5.40 4.85 7.26
N MET A 59 -6.35 4.65 6.36
CA MET A 59 -6.81 3.34 5.92
C MET A 59 -6.19 2.99 4.55
N VAL A 60 -5.64 1.79 4.43
CA VAL A 60 -5.15 1.21 3.17
C VAL A 60 -5.94 -0.04 2.86
N THR A 61 -6.51 -0.09 1.66
CA THR A 61 -7.22 -1.27 1.16
C THR A 61 -6.47 -1.86 -0.01
N LEU A 62 -6.20 -3.17 0.07
CA LEU A 62 -5.54 -3.96 -0.96
C LEU A 62 -6.46 -5.08 -1.43
N VAL A 63 -6.78 -5.08 -2.72
CA VAL A 63 -7.50 -6.15 -3.41
C VAL A 63 -6.48 -6.94 -4.22
N LEU A 64 -6.28 -8.20 -3.82
CA LEU A 64 -5.35 -9.11 -4.48
C LEU A 64 -6.10 -9.98 -5.49
N PRO A 65 -5.51 -10.22 -6.68
CA PRO A 65 -6.01 -11.25 -7.57
C PRO A 65 -5.79 -12.62 -6.93
N LEU A 66 -6.89 -13.29 -6.55
CA LEU A 66 -6.79 -14.65 -6.03
C LEU A 66 -6.49 -15.62 -7.20
N HIS A 67 -5.39 -16.34 -7.08
CA HIS A 67 -5.22 -17.62 -7.76
C HIS A 67 -6.17 -18.60 -7.07
N ARG A 68 -7.25 -19.01 -7.74
CA ARG A 68 -7.92 -20.26 -7.36
C ARG A 68 -7.06 -21.37 -7.95
N GLU A 69 -6.24 -22.01 -7.13
CA GLU A 69 -5.78 -23.36 -7.39
C GLU A 69 -6.79 -24.29 -6.72
N TRP A 70 -7.70 -24.84 -7.53
CA TRP A 70 -8.40 -26.08 -7.20
C TRP A 70 -8.32 -26.96 -8.44
N ASP A 71 -7.43 -27.95 -8.39
CA ASP A 71 -7.70 -29.33 -8.80
C ASP A 71 -6.89 -30.26 -7.88
#